data_AF-A0A7R9LVA7-F1
#
_entry.id   AF-A0A7R9LVA7-F1
#
_cell.length_a   1.000
_cell.length_b   1.000
_cell.length_c   1.000
_cell.angle_alpha   90.00
_cell.angle_beta   90.00
_cell.angle_gamma   90.00
#
_symmetry.space_group_name_H-M   'P 1'
#
loop_
_entity.id
_entity.type
_entity.pdbx_description
1 polymer ?
#
loop_
_entity_poly.entity_id
_entity_poly.type
_entity_poly.pdbx_seq_one_letter_code
_entity_poly.pdbx_strand_id
1 'polypeptide(L)'
;MMKRLGRSHKHSDKPTEKQSEKQSIIEQYFSQLPANKVPRLGTPGEKYRDRQLIVQLPKQDLALAYCKFIEPDNWKLFEDFVNTRNECALDIGFIKICLDKIAECKNCKKSIATQEIGVVAPKFGEQVSWHPNCFVCNVCEELLVDLTYCAKDGKLFCERHYAETLK
;
A
#
# COMPACT_ATOMS: atom_id res chain seq x y z
N MET A 1 -53.22 -34.92 -33.96
CA MET A 1 -52.64 -34.39 -32.71
C MET A 1 -51.24 -33.86 -33.02
N MET A 2 -51.12 -32.63 -33.51
CA MET A 2 -49.86 -32.04 -34.00
C MET A 2 -49.23 -31.16 -32.91
N LYS A 3 -48.02 -31.50 -32.46
CA LYS A 3 -47.25 -30.77 -31.45
C LYS A 3 -46.59 -29.54 -32.10
N ARG A 4 -46.94 -28.33 -31.64
CA ARG A 4 -46.26 -27.07 -32.01
C ARG A 4 -44.93 -26.96 -31.25
N LEU A 5 -43.86 -26.68 -31.97
CA LEU A 5 -42.51 -26.42 -31.47
C LEU A 5 -42.45 -25.02 -30.81
N GLY A 6 -42.13 -24.98 -29.52
CA GLY A 6 -41.83 -23.74 -28.80
C GLY A 6 -40.40 -23.28 -29.04
N ARG A 7 -40.24 -22.11 -29.66
CA ARG A 7 -38.96 -21.45 -29.95
C ARG A 7 -38.53 -20.67 -28.70
N SER A 8 -37.56 -21.19 -27.94
CA SER A 8 -36.99 -20.46 -26.81
C SER A 8 -36.05 -19.36 -27.32
N HIS A 9 -36.46 -18.10 -27.21
CA HIS A 9 -35.56 -16.95 -27.35
C HIS A 9 -34.64 -16.92 -26.13
N LYS A 10 -33.36 -17.25 -26.36
CA LYS A 10 -32.30 -16.98 -25.40
C LYS A 10 -32.03 -15.47 -25.43
N HIS A 11 -32.50 -14.76 -24.42
CA HIS A 11 -31.97 -13.44 -24.08
C HIS A 11 -30.52 -13.64 -23.63
N SER A 12 -29.58 -13.30 -24.52
CA SER A 12 -28.19 -13.09 -24.16
C SER A 12 -28.08 -11.69 -23.59
N ASP A 13 -28.14 -11.57 -22.26
CA ASP A 13 -27.83 -10.32 -21.57
C ASP A 13 -26.36 -9.97 -21.83
N LYS A 14 -26.12 -8.98 -22.70
CA LYS A 14 -24.83 -8.32 -22.81
C LYS A 14 -24.62 -7.49 -21.53
N PRO A 15 -23.47 -7.61 -20.84
CA PRO A 15 -23.17 -6.75 -19.72
C PRO A 15 -23.15 -5.29 -20.19
N THR A 16 -23.82 -4.44 -19.43
CA THR A 16 -23.96 -3.02 -19.71
C THR A 16 -22.62 -2.31 -19.60
N GLU A 17 -22.39 -1.40 -20.54
CA GLU A 17 -21.16 -0.63 -20.83
C GLU A 17 -20.51 0.05 -19.60
N LYS A 18 -21.28 0.25 -18.52
CA LYS A 18 -20.83 0.81 -17.22
C LYS A 18 -20.06 -0.17 -16.31
N GLN A 19 -20.00 -1.46 -16.63
CA GLN A 19 -19.20 -2.45 -15.90
C GLN A 19 -17.76 -2.58 -16.43
N SER A 20 -17.42 -1.97 -17.58
CA SER A 20 -16.10 -2.07 -18.21
C SER A 20 -15.08 -1.07 -17.66
N GLU A 21 -15.50 0.12 -17.21
CA GLU A 21 -14.60 1.13 -16.64
C GLU A 21 -14.08 0.75 -15.24
N LYS A 22 -14.83 -0.10 -14.53
CA LYS A 22 -14.45 -0.67 -13.23
C LYS A 22 -13.49 -1.86 -13.30
N GLN A 23 -13.07 -2.25 -14.51
CA GLN A 23 -11.85 -3.01 -14.73
C GLN A 23 -10.62 -2.09 -14.53
N SER A 24 -10.68 -1.44 -13.35
CA SER A 24 -10.37 -0.05 -13.01
C SER A 24 -9.00 0.06 -12.38
N ILE A 25 -8.58 1.28 -12.05
CA ILE A 25 -7.50 1.69 -11.15
C ILE A 25 -6.76 0.59 -10.33
N ILE A 26 -7.45 -0.41 -9.78
CA ILE A 26 -6.87 -1.61 -9.15
C ILE A 26 -5.92 -2.37 -10.10
N GLU A 27 -6.33 -2.66 -11.33
CA GLU A 27 -5.50 -3.37 -12.31
C GLU A 27 -4.28 -2.52 -12.71
N GLN A 28 -4.47 -1.21 -12.87
CA GLN A 28 -3.39 -0.26 -13.15
C GLN A 28 -2.43 -0.10 -11.96
N TYR A 29 -2.91 -0.26 -10.73
CA TYR A 29 -2.08 -0.27 -9.53
C TYR A 29 -1.28 -1.57 -9.44
N PHE A 30 -1.94 -2.72 -9.61
CA PHE A 30 -1.30 -4.03 -9.56
C PHE A 30 -0.28 -4.25 -10.68
N SER A 31 -0.49 -3.69 -11.87
CA SER A 31 0.49 -3.78 -12.97
C SER A 31 1.80 -3.04 -12.66
N GLN A 32 1.78 -2.10 -11.71
CA GLN A 32 2.97 -1.37 -11.28
C GLN A 32 3.73 -2.05 -10.15
N LEU A 33 3.24 -3.17 -9.61
CA LEU A 33 3.91 -3.95 -8.58
C LEU A 33 4.59 -5.21 -9.17
N PRO A 34 5.63 -5.75 -8.52
CA PRO A 34 6.19 -7.05 -8.91
C PRO A 34 5.12 -8.14 -8.83
N ALA A 35 5.01 -8.97 -9.88
CA ALA A 35 3.93 -9.96 -10.00
C ALA A 35 3.81 -10.91 -8.80
N ASN A 36 4.92 -11.28 -8.18
CA ASN A 36 4.98 -12.14 -6.99
C ASN A 36 4.59 -11.43 -5.68
N LYS A 37 4.39 -10.10 -5.70
CA LYS A 37 4.00 -9.27 -4.56
C LYS A 37 2.56 -8.72 -4.69
N VAL A 38 1.87 -8.99 -5.79
CA VAL A 38 0.47 -8.56 -6.00
C VAL A 38 -0.48 -9.42 -5.14
N PRO A 39 -1.26 -8.84 -4.20
CA PRO A 39 -2.04 -9.59 -3.22
C PRO A 39 -3.37 -10.11 -3.77
N ARG A 40 -3.33 -10.96 -4.82
CA ARG A 40 -4.52 -11.67 -5.32
C ARG A 40 -4.74 -12.96 -4.54
N LEU A 41 -6.00 -13.26 -4.21
CA LEU A 41 -6.38 -14.49 -3.50
C LEU A 41 -5.85 -15.74 -4.22
N GLY A 42 -5.26 -16.66 -3.45
CA GLY A 42 -4.67 -17.90 -3.93
C GLY A 42 -3.29 -17.76 -4.58
N THR A 43 -2.73 -16.55 -4.67
CA THR A 43 -1.43 -16.32 -5.33
C THR A 43 -0.27 -16.22 -4.33
N PRO A 44 1.00 -16.36 -4.77
CA PRO A 44 2.15 -16.10 -3.90
C PRO A 44 2.16 -14.71 -3.26
N GLY A 45 1.56 -13.72 -3.93
CA GLY A 45 1.48 -12.35 -3.44
C GLY A 45 0.55 -12.16 -2.24
N GLU A 46 -0.50 -12.98 -2.10
CA GLU A 46 -1.34 -13.02 -0.88
C GLU A 46 -0.48 -13.44 0.32
N LYS A 47 0.23 -14.57 0.21
CA LYS A 47 1.13 -15.03 1.28
C LYS A 47 2.26 -14.04 1.57
N TYR A 48 2.74 -13.33 0.56
CA TYR A 48 3.69 -12.24 0.74
C TYR A 48 3.08 -11.11 1.57
N ARG A 49 1.85 -10.67 1.24
CA ARG A 49 1.14 -9.61 1.95
C ARG A 49 0.93 -9.96 3.43
N ASP A 50 0.53 -11.19 3.73
CA ASP A 50 0.38 -11.68 5.11
C ASP A 50 1.69 -11.60 5.89
N ARG A 51 2.80 -12.02 5.26
CA ARG A 51 4.13 -11.89 5.87
C ARG A 51 4.50 -10.43 6.12
N GLN A 52 4.22 -9.53 5.17
CA GLN A 52 4.53 -8.11 5.35
C GLN A 52 3.69 -7.46 6.45
N LEU A 53 2.42 -7.83 6.63
CA LEU A 53 1.62 -7.40 7.80
C LEU A 53 2.32 -7.78 9.11
N ILE A 54 2.75 -9.03 9.23
CA ILE A 54 3.36 -9.54 10.47
C ILE A 54 4.72 -8.90 10.74
N VAL A 55 5.54 -8.74 9.70
CA VAL A 55 6.93 -8.29 9.83
C VAL A 55 7.03 -6.77 9.93
N GLN A 56 6.18 -6.03 9.21
CA GLN A 56 6.25 -4.57 9.18
C GLN A 56 5.30 -3.90 10.17
N LEU A 57 4.21 -4.56 10.57
CA LEU A 57 3.20 -4.05 11.52
C LEU A 57 2.96 -5.05 12.68
N PRO A 58 4.00 -5.44 13.44
CA PRO A 58 3.82 -6.36 14.55
C PRO A 58 2.94 -5.73 15.64
N LYS A 59 2.05 -6.52 16.25
CA LYS A 59 1.10 -6.01 17.26
C LYS A 59 1.80 -5.38 18.47
N GLN A 60 3.00 -5.84 18.78
CA GLN A 60 3.89 -5.33 19.82
C GLN A 60 4.25 -3.85 19.61
N ASP A 61 4.31 -3.40 18.35
CA ASP A 61 4.61 -2.01 18.01
C ASP A 61 3.38 -1.10 18.13
N LEU A 62 2.19 -1.68 18.32
CA LEU A 62 0.92 -0.97 18.39
C LEU A 62 0.41 -0.80 19.82
N ALA A 63 0.68 -1.75 20.73
CA ALA A 63 0.24 -1.65 22.11
C ALA A 63 1.05 -2.51 23.09
N LEU A 64 1.28 -1.95 24.29
CA LEU A 64 1.90 -2.64 25.43
C LEU A 64 1.22 -3.96 25.78
N ALA A 65 -0.10 -4.07 25.57
CA ALA A 65 -0.86 -5.28 25.84
C ALA A 65 -0.33 -6.54 25.11
N TYR A 66 0.42 -6.35 24.02
CA TYR A 66 1.03 -7.43 23.24
C TYR A 66 2.50 -7.68 23.61
N CYS A 67 3.09 -6.86 24.48
CA CYS A 67 4.49 -6.89 24.88
C CYS A 67 4.66 -7.68 26.20
N LYS A 68 5.06 -8.95 26.09
CA LYS A 68 5.20 -9.83 27.27
C LYS A 68 6.45 -9.58 28.12
N PHE A 69 7.46 -8.92 27.56
CA PHE A 69 8.81 -8.85 28.13
C PHE A 69 9.29 -7.42 28.38
N ILE A 70 8.40 -6.43 28.33
CA ILE A 70 8.75 -5.05 28.68
C ILE A 70 8.50 -4.86 30.19
N GLU A 71 9.57 -4.61 30.93
CA GLU A 71 9.51 -4.33 32.36
C GLU A 71 8.69 -3.06 32.66
N PRO A 72 7.97 -2.99 33.79
CA PRO A 72 7.15 -1.82 34.17
C PRO A 72 7.89 -0.49 34.10
N ASP A 73 9.17 -0.47 34.47
CA ASP A 73 10.02 0.72 34.46
C ASP A 73 10.20 1.30 33.04
N ASN A 74 10.04 0.48 32.01
CA ASN A 74 10.18 0.87 30.60
C ASN A 74 8.84 1.21 29.92
N TRP A 75 7.70 1.08 30.60
CA TRP A 75 6.38 1.30 29.99
C TRP A 75 6.20 2.72 29.47
N LYS A 76 6.63 3.71 30.27
CA LYS A 76 6.56 5.12 29.86
C LYS A 76 7.43 5.39 28.63
N LEU A 77 8.64 4.83 28.59
CA LEU A 77 9.53 4.98 27.43
C LEU A 77 8.92 4.37 26.17
N PHE A 78 8.24 3.24 26.30
CA PHE A 78 7.51 2.64 25.18
C PHE A 78 6.36 3.54 24.71
N GLU A 79 5.55 4.08 25.63
CA GLU A 79 4.43 4.97 25.28
C GLU A 79 4.94 6.25 24.59
N ASP A 80 5.97 6.88 25.16
CA ASP A 80 6.61 8.07 24.59
C ASP A 80 7.15 7.78 23.18
N PHE A 81 7.77 6.60 22.98
CA PHE A 81 8.24 6.16 21.68
C PHE A 81 7.10 6.00 20.67
N VAL A 82 6.02 5.28 21.04
CA VAL A 82 4.88 5.04 20.15
C VAL A 82 4.19 6.35 19.78
N ASN A 83 3.97 7.23 20.76
CA ASN A 83 3.33 8.53 20.53
C ASN A 83 4.19 9.39 19.61
N THR A 84 5.49 9.52 19.91
CA THR A 84 6.42 10.31 19.08
C THR A 84 6.52 9.74 17.66
N ARG A 85 6.60 8.41 17.50
CA ARG A 85 6.58 7.77 16.17
C ARG A 85 5.28 8.13 15.44
N ASN A 86 4.13 7.92 16.07
CA ASN A 86 2.83 8.12 15.43
C ASN A 86 2.61 9.58 15.00
N GLU A 87 3.01 10.53 15.83
CA GLU A 87 2.83 11.96 15.53
C GLU A 87 3.86 12.47 14.52
N CYS A 88 5.14 12.17 14.74
CA CYS A 88 6.22 12.81 13.99
C CYS A 88 6.61 12.05 12.72
N ALA A 89 6.56 10.72 12.73
CA ALA A 89 7.17 9.91 11.66
C ALA A 89 6.20 9.02 10.88
N LEU A 90 5.24 8.37 11.54
CA LEU A 90 4.35 7.38 10.95
C LEU A 90 3.21 8.02 10.15
N ASP A 91 2.92 7.47 8.99
CA ASP A 91 1.77 7.87 8.16
C ASP A 91 1.48 6.79 7.09
N ILE A 92 0.45 6.99 6.27
CA ILE A 92 0.01 6.08 5.20
C ILE A 92 0.19 6.75 3.84
N GLY A 93 0.68 5.98 2.87
CA GLY A 93 0.77 6.43 1.48
C GLY A 93 -0.59 6.34 0.78
N PHE A 94 -0.95 7.36 0.01
CA PHE A 94 -2.23 7.41 -0.71
C PHE A 94 -2.03 7.28 -2.22
N ILE A 95 -2.92 6.53 -2.87
CA ILE A 95 -2.99 6.43 -4.32
C ILE A 95 -3.56 7.74 -4.89
N LYS A 96 -2.87 8.31 -5.88
CA LYS A 96 -3.29 9.51 -6.62
C LYS A 96 -3.17 9.25 -8.12
N ILE A 97 -4.14 9.69 -8.89
CA ILE A 97 -4.02 9.75 -10.35
C ILE A 97 -3.34 11.08 -10.71
N CYS A 98 -2.27 11.02 -11.50
CA CYS A 98 -1.53 12.21 -11.94
C CYS A 98 -2.27 12.90 -13.10
N LEU A 99 -3.15 13.86 -12.81
CA LEU A 99 -4.04 14.47 -13.81
C LEU A 99 -3.40 15.61 -14.63
N ASP A 100 -2.58 16.47 -13.99
CA ASP A 100 -2.34 17.81 -14.55
C ASP A 100 -0.87 18.11 -14.90
N LYS A 101 0.09 17.35 -14.37
CA LYS A 101 1.53 17.49 -14.64
C LYS A 101 2.24 16.15 -14.58
N ILE A 102 3.24 15.96 -15.44
CA ILE A 102 4.23 14.89 -15.29
C ILE A 102 4.92 15.09 -13.93
N ALA A 103 4.73 14.15 -13.03
CA ALA A 103 5.40 14.16 -11.73
C ALA A 103 6.74 13.43 -11.84
N GLU A 104 7.76 13.85 -11.11
CA GLU A 104 9.01 13.09 -11.00
C GLU A 104 8.92 12.15 -9.79
N CYS A 105 9.19 10.86 -10.00
CA CYS A 105 9.26 9.91 -8.91
C CYS A 105 10.44 10.24 -7.99
N LYS A 106 10.17 10.47 -6.71
CA LYS A 106 11.20 10.85 -5.75
C LYS A 106 12.30 9.78 -5.58
N ASN A 107 11.99 8.50 -5.77
CA ASN A 107 12.97 7.41 -5.65
C ASN A 107 13.75 7.18 -6.96
N CYS A 108 13.10 6.74 -8.03
CA CYS A 108 13.80 6.36 -9.27
C CYS A 108 14.15 7.54 -10.20
N LYS A 109 13.69 8.76 -9.88
CA LYS A 109 13.88 10.00 -10.66
C LYS A 109 13.29 9.99 -12.07
N LYS A 110 12.51 8.95 -12.42
CA LYS A 110 11.79 8.87 -13.69
C LYS A 110 10.43 9.57 -13.57
N SER A 111 9.93 10.02 -14.70
CA SER A 111 8.59 10.58 -14.82
C SER A 111 7.49 9.56 -14.48
N ILE A 112 6.46 10.02 -13.79
CA ILE A 112 5.14 9.38 -13.66
C ILE A 112 4.24 10.10 -14.67
N ALA A 113 3.76 9.38 -15.67
CA ALA A 113 3.05 9.99 -16.79
C ALA A 113 1.66 10.49 -16.38
N THR A 114 1.09 11.37 -17.20
CA THR A 114 -0.29 11.82 -17.00
C THR A 114 -1.25 10.63 -17.09
N GLN A 115 -2.26 10.62 -16.22
CA GLN A 115 -3.21 9.51 -16.03
C GLN A 115 -2.59 8.21 -15.46
N GLU A 116 -1.31 8.21 -15.08
CA GLU A 116 -0.73 7.12 -14.29
C GLU A 116 -1.01 7.29 -12.80
N ILE A 117 -0.93 6.18 -12.08
CA ILE A 117 -1.04 6.15 -10.63
C ILE A 117 0.32 6.47 -10.02
N GLY A 118 0.32 7.45 -9.12
CA GLY A 118 1.39 7.70 -8.17
C GLY A 118 0.94 7.39 -6.74
N VAL A 119 1.92 7.27 -5.85
CA VAL A 119 1.74 7.26 -4.41
C VAL A 119 2.19 8.61 -3.88
N VAL A 120 1.36 9.27 -3.07
CA VAL A 120 1.74 10.47 -2.32
C VAL A 120 1.87 10.13 -0.85
N ALA A 121 2.76 10.84 -0.16
CA ALA A 121 3.05 10.63 1.25
C ALA A 121 2.96 11.98 1.98
N PRO A 122 1.92 12.22 2.80
CA PRO A 122 1.64 13.55 3.35
C PRO A 122 2.81 14.19 4.11
N LYS A 123 3.61 13.39 4.85
CA LYS A 123 4.83 13.87 5.53
C LYS A 123 5.93 14.39 4.61
N PHE A 124 5.79 14.21 3.28
CA PHE A 124 6.68 14.78 2.27
C PHE A 124 6.04 15.91 1.44
N GLY A 125 4.77 16.21 1.68
CA GLY A 125 3.99 17.17 0.91
C GLY A 125 3.27 16.56 -0.29
N GLU A 126 2.14 17.17 -0.66
CA GLU A 126 1.20 16.66 -1.67
C GLU A 126 1.75 16.61 -3.11
N GLN A 127 2.88 17.28 -3.35
CA GLN A 127 3.55 17.37 -4.64
C GLN A 127 4.65 16.34 -4.82
N VAL A 128 4.96 15.57 -3.77
CA VAL A 128 5.97 14.52 -3.83
C VAL A 128 5.29 13.19 -4.09
N SER A 129 5.74 12.54 -5.17
CA SER A 129 5.13 11.32 -5.66
C SER A 129 6.16 10.21 -5.88
N TRP A 130 5.70 8.97 -5.77
CA TRP A 130 6.46 7.77 -6.11
C TRP A 130 5.64 6.91 -7.06
N HIS A 131 6.30 6.12 -7.91
CA HIS A 131 5.61 4.94 -8.46
C HIS A 131 5.27 3.98 -7.31
N PRO A 132 4.19 3.18 -7.42
CA PRO A 132 3.84 2.16 -6.43
C PRO A 132 5.01 1.24 -6.03
N ASN A 133 5.75 0.68 -7.00
CA ASN A 133 6.92 -0.15 -6.71
C ASN A 133 8.17 0.64 -6.25
N CYS A 134 8.16 1.96 -6.37
CA CYS A 134 9.23 2.82 -5.88
C CYS A 134 9.00 3.28 -4.43
N PHE A 135 7.82 3.06 -3.86
CA PHE A 135 7.47 3.43 -2.50
C PHE A 135 7.86 2.31 -1.53
N VAL A 136 9.15 2.26 -1.23
CA VAL A 136 9.82 1.18 -0.48
C VAL A 136 10.62 1.71 0.70
N CYS A 137 10.89 0.86 1.68
CA CYS A 137 11.81 1.17 2.77
C CYS A 137 13.23 1.40 2.24
N ASN A 138 13.90 2.45 2.73
CA ASN A 138 15.27 2.82 2.36
C ASN A 138 16.33 1.78 2.80
N VAL A 139 15.98 0.80 3.64
CA VAL A 139 16.92 -0.19 4.17
C VAL A 139 16.70 -1.58 3.57
N CYS A 140 15.49 -2.13 3.63
CA CYS A 140 15.20 -3.47 3.09
C CYS A 140 14.50 -3.49 1.75
N GLU A 141 14.19 -2.33 1.17
CA GLU A 141 13.52 -2.21 -0.14
C GLU A 141 12.15 -2.91 -0.22
N GLU A 142 11.55 -3.26 0.93
CA GLU A 142 10.21 -3.81 0.96
C GLU A 142 9.16 -2.74 0.71
N LEU A 143 8.09 -3.14 0.00
CA LEU A 143 6.98 -2.26 -0.34
C LEU A 143 6.31 -1.73 0.92
N LEU A 144 6.06 -0.41 0.93
CA LEU A 144 5.31 0.30 1.98
C LEU A 144 3.91 0.72 1.51
N VAL A 145 3.59 0.50 0.23
CA VAL A 145 2.24 0.67 -0.29
C VAL A 145 1.29 -0.29 0.40
N ASP A 146 0.06 0.14 0.67
CA ASP A 146 -0.95 -0.64 1.41
C ASP A 146 -0.53 -0.99 2.86
N LEU A 147 0.50 -0.32 3.39
CA LEU A 147 1.02 -0.43 4.76
C LEU A 147 1.23 0.99 5.34
N THR A 148 1.96 1.09 6.45
CA THR A 148 2.45 2.36 6.99
C THR A 148 3.89 2.63 6.52
N TYR A 149 4.29 3.90 6.58
CA TYR A 149 5.68 4.30 6.43
C TYR A 149 6.06 5.26 7.56
N CYS A 150 7.35 5.29 7.89
CA CYS A 150 7.95 6.32 8.72
C CYS A 150 8.79 7.26 7.86
N ALA A 151 8.55 8.57 7.97
CA ALA A 151 9.38 9.61 7.36
C ALA A 151 10.50 10.03 8.31
N LYS A 152 11.74 10.02 7.82
CA LYS A 152 12.89 10.61 8.51
C LYS A 152 13.93 11.08 7.50
N ASP A 153 14.47 12.28 7.69
CA ASP A 153 15.57 12.84 6.87
C ASP A 153 15.33 12.74 5.35
N GLY A 154 14.10 13.01 4.92
CA GLY A 154 13.75 12.96 3.50
C GLY A 154 13.56 11.55 2.92
N LYS A 155 13.63 10.48 3.75
CA LYS A 155 13.57 9.07 3.35
C LYS A 155 12.41 8.31 3.99
N LEU A 156 12.01 7.22 3.32
CA LEU A 156 10.96 6.30 3.75
C LEU A 156 11.57 5.11 4.51
N PHE A 157 10.97 4.74 5.63
CA PHE A 157 11.35 3.56 6.40
C PHE A 157 10.12 2.73 6.75
N CYS A 158 10.25 1.41 6.88
CA CYS A 158 9.28 0.64 7.65
C CYS A 158 9.49 0.94 9.15
N GLU A 159 8.48 0.64 9.98
CA GLU A 159 8.53 0.96 11.41
C GLU A 159 9.76 0.38 12.11
N ARG A 160 10.11 -0.88 11.81
CA ARG A 160 11.31 -1.54 12.33
C ARG A 160 12.59 -0.78 12.04
N HIS A 161 12.87 -0.48 10.76
CA HIS A 161 14.10 0.22 10.41
C HIS A 161 14.09 1.68 10.85
N TYR A 162 12.92 2.31 10.99
CA TYR A 162 12.82 3.62 11.62
C TYR A 162 13.27 3.57 13.08
N ALA A 163 12.80 2.58 13.85
CA ALA A 163 13.20 2.39 15.24
C ALA A 163 14.73 2.22 15.36
N GLU A 164 15.36 1.46 14.46
CA GLU A 164 16.82 1.29 14.41
C GLU A 164 17.60 2.59 14.15
N THR A 165 16.94 3.64 13.62
CA THR A 165 17.56 4.96 13.42
C THR A 165 17.51 5.88 14.64
N LEU A 166 16.73 5.54 15.66
CA LEU A 166 16.58 6.30 16.89
C LEU A 166 17.60 5.74 17.89
N LYS A 167 18.82 6.27 17.82
CA LYS A 167 19.89 6.01 18.79
C LYS A 167 19.98 7.18 19.77
#